data_AF-A0AB34GNQ8-F1
#
_entry.id   AF-A0AB34GNQ8-F1
#
_cell.length_a   1.000
_cell.length_b   1.000
_cell.length_c   1.000
_cell.angle_alpha   90.00
_cell.angle_beta   90.00
_cell.angle_gamma   90.00
#
_symmetry.space_group_name_H-M   'P 1'
#
loop_
_entity.id
_entity.type
_entity.pdbx_description
1 polymer ?
#
loop_
_entity_poly.entity_id
_entity_poly.type
_entity_poly.pdbx_seq_one_letter_code
_entity_poly.pdbx_strand_id
1 'polypeptide(L)'
;MALLPVVLFLAAVLLPSFPTEAKDPTFTALLTTQTQVQREIVNKHNELRKSVSPPASNMLKMVRSKSINKVEWSREAAANAQKWANKCTLEHSNPGDRKTSM
;
A
#
# COMPACT_ATOMS: atom_id res chain seq x y z
N MET A 1 37.01 4.49 -36.21
CA MET A 1 36.78 3.05 -35.93
C MET A 1 36.62 2.71 -34.43
N ALA A 2 36.84 3.65 -33.48
CA ALA A 2 36.77 3.35 -32.04
C ALA A 2 35.46 3.77 -31.34
N LEU A 3 34.51 4.41 -32.02
CA LEU A 3 33.28 4.94 -31.41
C LEU A 3 32.41 3.82 -30.82
N LEU A 4 32.20 2.76 -31.59
CA LEU A 4 31.34 1.63 -31.24
C LEU A 4 31.82 0.83 -30.01
N PRO A 5 33.11 0.45 -29.91
CA PRO A 5 33.62 -0.21 -28.70
C PRO A 5 33.61 0.69 -27.46
N VAL A 6 33.82 2.00 -27.62
CA VAL A 6 33.74 2.96 -26.49
C VAL A 6 32.31 3.10 -25.97
N VAL A 7 31.30 3.16 -26.85
CA VAL A 7 29.88 3.21 -26.46
C VAL A 7 29.44 1.92 -25.75
N LEU A 8 29.89 0.75 -26.23
CA LEU A 8 29.60 -0.53 -25.57
C LEU A 8 30.22 -0.62 -24.18
N PHE A 9 31.47 -0.15 -24.01
CA PHE A 9 32.11 -0.06 -22.71
C PHE A 9 31.36 0.89 -21.77
N LEU A 10 30.93 2.05 -22.26
CA LEU A 10 30.16 3.01 -21.48
C LEU A 10 28.82 2.42 -21.01
N ALA A 11 28.12 1.72 -21.89
CA ALA A 11 26.86 1.06 -21.57
C ALA A 11 27.05 -0.06 -20.53
N ALA A 12 28.09 -0.88 -20.67
CA ALA A 12 28.40 -1.96 -19.72
C ALA A 12 28.83 -1.45 -18.34
N VAL A 13 29.44 -0.26 -18.26
CA VAL A 13 29.82 0.39 -16.99
C VAL A 13 28.66 1.16 -16.35
N LEU A 14 27.71 1.67 -17.14
CA LEU A 14 26.52 2.37 -16.66
C LEU A 14 25.37 1.41 -16.27
N LEU A 15 25.29 0.22 -16.87
CA LEU A 15 24.26 -0.79 -16.58
C LEU A 15 24.23 -1.27 -15.10
N PRO A 16 25.37 -1.53 -14.42
CA PRO A 16 25.39 -1.94 -13.02
C PRO A 16 25.05 -0.82 -12.02
N SER A 17 25.15 0.45 -12.43
CA SER A 17 24.83 1.61 -11.58
C SER A 17 23.34 1.93 -11.55
N PHE A 18 22.53 1.27 -12.38
CA PHE A 18 21.09 1.28 -12.18
C PHE A 18 20.77 0.40 -10.97
N PRO A 19 20.22 0.97 -9.89
CA PRO A 19 19.72 0.15 -8.80
C PRO A 19 18.66 -0.78 -9.41
N THR A 20 18.98 -2.07 -9.46
CA THR A 20 17.95 -3.08 -9.62
C THR A 20 17.10 -2.94 -8.37
N GLU A 21 15.87 -2.46 -8.53
CA GLU A 21 14.85 -2.48 -7.49
C GLU A 21 14.60 -3.95 -7.16
N ALA A 22 15.46 -4.53 -6.33
CA ALA A 22 15.32 -5.87 -5.81
C ALA A 22 14.07 -5.83 -4.95
N LYS A 23 12.93 -6.15 -5.55
CA LYS A 23 11.66 -6.28 -4.84
C LYS A 23 11.82 -7.38 -3.83
N ASP A 24 12.05 -6.98 -2.58
CA ASP A 24 12.06 -7.90 -1.45
C ASP A 24 10.72 -8.66 -1.46
N PRO A 25 10.76 -10.00 -1.63
CA PRO A 25 9.54 -10.80 -1.70
C PRO A 25 8.72 -10.69 -0.40
N THR A 26 9.38 -10.44 0.74
CA THR A 26 8.69 -10.25 2.02
C THR A 26 7.93 -8.93 2.04
N PHE A 27 8.52 -7.84 1.53
CA PHE A 27 7.82 -6.57 1.37
C PHE A 27 6.67 -6.65 0.36
N THR A 28 6.90 -7.35 -0.76
CA THR A 28 5.88 -7.53 -1.81
C THR A 28 4.64 -8.21 -1.24
N ALA A 29 4.79 -9.20 -0.35
CA ALA A 29 3.70 -9.89 0.31
C ALA A 29 2.83 -8.97 1.20
N LEU A 30 3.36 -7.82 1.64
CA LEU A 30 2.67 -6.85 2.49
C LEU A 30 1.94 -5.73 1.72
N LEU A 31 2.07 -5.71 0.39
CA LEU A 31 1.47 -4.64 -0.42
C LEU A 31 -0.06 -4.62 -0.29
N THR A 32 -0.61 -3.48 0.12
CA THR A 32 -2.05 -3.26 0.27
C THR A 32 -2.79 -3.16 -1.06
N THR A 33 -2.08 -3.24 -2.21
CA THR A 33 -2.69 -3.45 -3.53
C THR A 33 -3.22 -4.88 -3.70
N GLN A 34 -2.75 -5.83 -2.90
CA GLN A 34 -3.23 -7.21 -2.92
C GLN A 34 -4.54 -7.36 -2.14
N THR A 35 -5.55 -7.95 -2.77
CA THR A 35 -6.87 -8.16 -2.17
C THR A 35 -6.82 -9.01 -0.89
N GLN A 36 -5.88 -9.96 -0.80
CA GLN A 36 -5.70 -10.78 0.40
C GLN A 36 -5.25 -9.94 1.61
N VAL A 37 -4.29 -9.05 1.42
CA VAL A 37 -3.80 -8.13 2.46
C VAL A 37 -4.91 -7.16 2.88
N GLN A 38 -5.65 -6.59 1.92
CA GLN A 38 -6.81 -5.73 2.23
C GLN A 38 -7.86 -6.47 3.08
N ARG A 39 -8.14 -7.73 2.73
CA ARG A 39 -9.08 -8.59 3.47
C ARG A 39 -8.59 -8.87 4.88
N GLU A 40 -7.31 -9.20 5.04
CA GLU A 40 -6.69 -9.44 6.35
C GLU A 40 -6.81 -8.21 7.26
N ILE A 41 -6.44 -7.03 6.74
CA ILE A 41 -6.54 -5.76 7.46
C ILE A 41 -7.98 -5.51 7.90
N VAL A 42 -8.96 -5.57 6.99
CA VAL A 42 -10.38 -5.30 7.31
C VAL A 42 -10.94 -6.33 8.30
N ASN A 43 -10.59 -7.61 8.14
CA ASN A 43 -11.02 -8.65 9.05
C ASN A 43 -10.46 -8.42 10.46
N LYS A 44 -9.17 -8.09 10.57
CA LYS A 44 -8.54 -7.84 11.87
C LYS A 44 -9.16 -6.65 12.59
N HIS A 45 -9.42 -5.55 11.88
CA HIS A 45 -10.12 -4.40 12.45
C HIS A 45 -11.52 -4.77 12.94
N ASN A 46 -12.30 -5.52 12.14
CA ASN A 46 -13.65 -5.94 12.53
C ASN A 46 -13.67 -6.91 13.72
N GLU A 47 -12.68 -7.81 13.82
CA GLU A 47 -12.50 -8.69 14.98
C GLU A 47 -12.33 -7.87 16.26
N LEU A 48 -11.40 -6.91 16.24
CA LEU A 48 -11.12 -6.02 17.37
C LEU A 48 -12.31 -5.12 17.72
N ARG A 49 -13.01 -4.58 16.70
CA ARG A 49 -14.22 -3.77 16.89
C ARG A 49 -15.35 -4.57 17.54
N LYS A 50 -15.45 -5.87 17.24
CA LYS A 50 -16.45 -6.76 17.84
C LYS A 50 -16.12 -7.12 19.29
N SER A 51 -14.83 -7.16 19.66
CA SER A 51 -14.36 -7.61 20.97
C SER A 51 -14.14 -6.49 21.99
N VAL A 52 -14.66 -5.28 21.75
CA VAL A 52 -14.50 -4.15 22.68
C VAL A 52 -15.24 -4.40 24.01
N SER A 53 -14.67 -3.89 25.10
CA SER A 53 -15.27 -3.94 26.43
C SER A 53 -15.26 -2.53 27.06
N PRO A 54 -16.42 -2.01 27.51
CA PRO A 54 -17.76 -2.63 27.44
C PRO A 54 -18.27 -2.77 25.99
N PRO A 55 -19.27 -3.65 25.74
CA PRO A 55 -19.83 -3.82 24.40
C PRO A 55 -20.40 -2.51 23.85
N ALA A 56 -20.05 -2.18 22.60
CA ALA A 56 -20.57 -1.00 21.92
C ALA A 56 -21.98 -1.24 21.38
N SER A 57 -22.88 -0.27 21.55
CA SER A 57 -24.28 -0.37 21.11
C SER A 57 -24.48 -0.15 19.60
N ASN A 58 -23.55 0.52 18.93
CA ASN A 58 -23.69 0.95 17.53
C ASN A 58 -22.39 0.81 16.72
N MET A 59 -21.54 -0.17 17.04
CA MET A 59 -20.28 -0.38 16.33
C MET A 59 -20.51 -0.74 14.87
N LEU A 60 -20.18 0.18 13.96
CA LEU A 60 -20.28 -0.08 12.53
C LEU A 60 -19.30 -1.18 12.10
N LYS A 61 -19.74 -2.08 11.24
CA LYS A 61 -18.81 -2.98 10.56
C LYS A 61 -18.07 -2.20 9.48
N MET A 62 -16.76 -2.37 9.36
CA MET A 62 -16.06 -2.02 8.12
C MET A 62 -16.56 -3.01 7.09
N VAL A 63 -17.54 -2.57 6.29
CA VAL A 63 -18.47 -3.46 5.61
C VAL A 63 -17.77 -4.26 4.49
N ARG A 64 -18.49 -5.19 3.86
CA ARG A 64 -17.95 -6.12 2.86
C ARG A 64 -18.86 -5.98 1.65
N SER A 65 -18.30 -5.73 0.48
CA SER A 65 -19.10 -5.32 -0.67
C SER A 65 -20.13 -6.39 -0.99
N LYS A 66 -21.26 -5.99 -1.60
CA LYS A 66 -22.35 -6.87 -2.03
C LYS A 66 -21.91 -8.07 -2.89
N SER A 67 -20.69 -8.08 -3.42
CA SER A 67 -20.10 -9.22 -4.11
C SER A 67 -19.18 -10.01 -3.18
N ILE A 68 -19.34 -11.33 -3.17
CA ILE A 68 -18.54 -12.30 -2.39
C ILE A 68 -17.01 -12.12 -2.57
N ASN A 69 -16.59 -11.47 -3.67
CA ASN A 69 -15.19 -11.24 -4.03
C ASN A 69 -14.72 -9.79 -3.84
N LYS A 70 -15.53 -8.88 -3.26
CA LYS A 70 -15.18 -7.47 -3.13
C LYS A 70 -15.12 -7.04 -1.65
N VAL A 71 -13.95 -6.61 -1.21
CA VAL A 71 -13.69 -6.05 0.13
C VAL A 71 -14.22 -4.62 0.17
N GLU A 72 -14.84 -4.13 1.27
CA GLU A 72 -15.00 -2.66 1.41
C GLU A 72 -13.73 -2.11 2.00
N TRP A 73 -12.77 -2.09 1.10
CA TRP A 73 -11.56 -1.34 1.19
C TRP A 73 -11.86 0.01 0.53
N SER A 74 -11.76 1.11 1.27
CA SER A 74 -11.93 2.43 0.68
C SER A 74 -10.75 2.73 -0.24
N ARG A 75 -11.01 2.76 -1.55
CA ARG A 75 -9.99 3.08 -2.56
C ARG A 75 -9.45 4.49 -2.39
N GLU A 76 -10.29 5.42 -1.97
CA GLU A 76 -9.92 6.81 -1.72
C GLU A 76 -9.00 6.93 -0.50
N ALA A 77 -9.37 6.27 0.61
CA ALA A 77 -8.51 6.24 1.80
C ALA A 77 -7.15 5.59 1.49
N ALA A 78 -7.15 4.51 0.70
CA ALA A 78 -5.92 3.86 0.26
C ALA A 78 -5.06 4.76 -0.63
N ALA A 79 -5.67 5.51 -1.54
CA ALA A 79 -4.96 6.48 -2.38
C ALA A 79 -4.33 7.60 -1.54
N ASN A 80 -5.07 8.15 -0.56
CA ASN A 80 -4.53 9.15 0.36
C ASN A 80 -3.38 8.60 1.20
N ALA A 81 -3.53 7.37 1.73
CA ALA A 81 -2.48 6.70 2.50
C ALA A 81 -1.23 6.45 1.66
N GLN A 82 -1.36 5.98 0.42
CA GLN A 82 -0.23 5.78 -0.49
C GLN A 82 0.46 7.10 -0.82
N LYS A 83 -0.30 8.16 -1.11
CA LYS A 83 0.24 9.50 -1.38
C LYS A 83 1.09 10.01 -0.21
N TRP A 84 0.67 9.73 1.03
CA TRP A 84 1.44 10.08 2.21
C TRP A 84 2.68 9.18 2.40
N ALA A 85 2.51 7.86 2.31
CA ALA A 85 3.60 6.90 2.49
C ALA A 85 4.76 7.13 1.51
N ASN A 86 4.45 7.53 0.27
CA ASN A 86 5.44 7.86 -0.77
C ASN A 86 6.36 9.04 -0.40
N LYS A 87 6.02 9.84 0.61
CA LYS A 87 6.89 10.93 1.09
C LYS A 87 8.01 10.45 2.01
N CYS A 88 7.90 9.25 2.59
CA CYS A 88 8.89 8.66 3.48
C CYS A 88 9.27 9.53 4.70
N THR A 89 8.35 10.36 5.20
CA THR A 89 8.63 11.31 6.30
C THR A 89 8.44 10.75 7.71
N LEU A 90 8.03 9.48 7.87
CA LEU A 90 7.78 8.78 9.15
C LEU A 90 7.00 9.59 10.20
N GLU A 91 6.13 10.50 9.74
CA GLU A 91 5.31 11.38 10.56
C GLU A 91 3.83 11.25 10.15
N HIS A 92 2.96 11.93 10.89
CA HIS A 92 1.55 12.02 10.55
C HIS A 92 1.27 13.02 9.43
N SER A 93 0.35 12.67 8.52
CA SER A 93 -0.14 13.62 7.52
C SER A 93 -0.98 14.73 8.15
N ASN A 94 -1.14 15.85 7.45
CA ASN A 94 -2.08 16.87 7.88
C ASN A 94 -3.52 16.30 7.86
N PRO A 95 -4.41 16.70 8.79
CA PRO A 95 -5.78 16.21 8.82
C PRO A 95 -6.55 16.41 7.50
N GLY A 96 -6.25 17.48 6.75
CA GLY A 96 -6.84 17.75 5.44
C GLY A 96 -6.54 16.68 4.39
N ASP A 97 -5.37 16.06 4.46
CA ASP A 97 -4.93 15.01 3.52
C ASP A 97 -5.60 13.65 3.79
N ARG A 98 -6.33 13.52 4.91
CA ARG A 98 -7.00 12.28 5.33
C ARG A 98 -8.47 12.23 4.90
N LYS A 99 -8.99 13.33 4.34
CA LYS A 99 -10.41 13.44 3.95
C LYS A 99 -10.67 12.59 2.70
N THR A 100 -11.74 11.82 2.73
CA THR A 100 -12.30 11.10 1.58
C THR A 100 -13.60 11.78 1.16
N SER A 101 -13.97 11.67 -0.11
CA SER A 101 -15.29 12.10 -0.59
C SER A 101 -16.27 11.00 -0.20
N MET A 102 -16.95 11.16 0.94
CA MET A 102 -18.02 10.23 1.33
C MET A 102 -19.19 10.29 0.35
#